data_AF-A0A7V2WAK9-F1
#
_entry.id   AF-A0A7V2WAK9-F1
#
_cell.length_a   1.000
_cell.length_b   1.000
_cell.length_c   1.000
_cell.angle_alpha   90.00
_cell.angle_beta   90.00
_cell.angle_gamma   90.00
#
_symmetry.space_group_name_H-M   'P 1'
#
loop_
_entity.id
_entity.type
_entity.pdbx_description
1 polymer ?
#
loop_
_entity_poly.entity_id
_entity_poly.type
_entity_poly.pdbx_seq_one_letter_code
_entity_poly.pdbx_strand_id
1 'polypeptide(L)'
;MDSAKFSRRAFLKTLLAALVVAGCRPQSSGDGGGFSLPLPGKRDTPTPEFTPTPTPLPQPDSVAQAYFSALEKTDTGAMYALLTPDSQQRISAVDFDATYRHVLNQTTTLSLSVTPETISVQADRAQANFRTVWHTGLFGEMETEHTMNLRFAAGRWGVVWEPMLLMPQLGYGITLVLREEPVARGEILAADEIPLATNGQVIAVGVVPGQLQDRAETISALSQLLGIDSAEISAKIDAAQPD
;
A
#
# COMPACT_ATOMS: atom_id res chain seq x y z
N MET A 1 11.11 -31.28 -42.07
CA MET A 1 9.84 -30.51 -42.11
C MET A 1 9.75 -29.74 -40.80
N ASP A 2 10.68 -28.82 -40.53
CA ASP A 2 10.82 -27.48 -41.15
C ASP A 2 9.52 -26.69 -40.97
N SER A 3 9.45 -25.45 -40.52
CA SER A 3 10.37 -24.34 -40.17
C SER A 3 9.37 -23.20 -39.80
N ALA A 4 9.64 -22.07 -39.16
CA ALA A 4 10.77 -21.45 -38.52
C ALA A 4 10.23 -20.23 -37.75
N LYS A 5 11.00 -19.78 -36.76
CA LYS A 5 10.82 -18.58 -35.93
C LYS A 5 10.94 -17.30 -36.77
N PHE A 6 10.23 -16.23 -36.39
CA PHE A 6 10.52 -14.87 -36.88
C PHE A 6 10.94 -13.96 -35.72
N SER A 7 12.23 -13.65 -35.69
CA SER A 7 12.87 -12.57 -34.96
C SER A 7 12.97 -11.36 -35.90
N ARG A 8 12.75 -10.14 -35.38
CA ARG A 8 13.07 -8.90 -36.10
C ARG A 8 13.87 -7.98 -35.19
N ARG A 9 15.20 -8.14 -35.26
CA ARG A 9 16.17 -7.08 -34.97
C ARG A 9 16.69 -6.57 -36.32
N ALA A 10 16.61 -5.26 -36.54
CA ALA A 10 17.37 -4.54 -37.56
C ALA A 10 17.96 -3.30 -36.84
N PHE A 11 19.29 -3.12 -36.70
CA PHE A 11 20.25 -2.69 -37.74
C PHE A 11 19.76 -1.42 -38.46
N LEU A 12 20.47 -0.29 -38.59
CA LEU A 12 21.89 0.03 -38.54
C LEU A 12 22.02 1.56 -38.78
N LYS A 13 23.16 2.16 -38.41
CA LYS A 13 23.89 3.29 -39.07
C LYS A 13 24.13 4.56 -38.23
N THR A 14 25.25 4.55 -37.51
CA THR A 14 26.38 5.51 -37.58
C THR A 14 26.17 6.89 -38.22
N LEU A 15 26.55 7.96 -37.50
CA LEU A 15 27.44 9.00 -38.06
C LEU A 15 28.34 9.62 -36.98
N LEU A 16 29.62 9.72 -37.34
CA LEU A 16 30.78 10.20 -36.61
C LEU A 16 31.01 11.69 -36.98
N ALA A 17 31.27 12.57 -36.01
CA ALA A 17 31.91 13.86 -36.27
C ALA A 17 32.65 14.36 -35.02
N ALA A 18 33.97 14.30 -35.08
CA ALA A 18 34.89 14.98 -34.17
C ALA A 18 35.17 16.39 -34.69
N LEU A 19 35.22 17.39 -33.81
CA LEU A 19 35.88 18.67 -34.10
C LEU A 19 36.54 19.21 -32.83
N VAL A 20 37.87 19.16 -32.83
CA VAL A 20 38.77 19.82 -31.89
C VAL A 20 38.96 21.26 -32.36
N VAL A 21 38.81 22.24 -31.47
CA VAL A 21 39.38 23.58 -31.66
C VAL A 21 40.11 23.99 -30.38
N ALA A 22 41.43 24.01 -30.50
CA ALA A 22 42.36 24.66 -29.59
C ALA A 22 42.25 26.19 -29.75
N GLY A 23 42.24 26.92 -28.64
CA GLY A 23 42.28 28.38 -28.60
C GLY A 23 43.33 28.87 -27.61
N CYS A 24 44.53 29.17 -28.13
CA CYS A 24 45.58 29.94 -27.44
C CYS A 24 45.20 31.43 -27.40
N ARG A 25 45.49 32.12 -26.29
CA ARG A 25 45.72 33.58 -26.22
C ARG A 25 46.31 33.99 -24.84
N PRO A 26 46.92 35.17 -24.70
CA PRO A 26 48.37 35.27 -24.80
C PRO A 26 49.07 35.78 -23.53
N GLN A 27 50.39 35.63 -23.62
CA GLN A 27 51.50 36.09 -22.79
C GLN A 27 51.45 37.59 -22.45
N SER A 28 51.61 37.92 -21.17
CA SER A 28 51.91 39.26 -20.67
C SER A 28 53.32 39.26 -20.08
N SER A 29 54.25 39.91 -20.78
CA SER A 29 55.59 40.22 -20.30
C SER A 29 55.56 41.60 -19.65
N GLY A 30 56.06 41.70 -18.42
CA GLY A 30 56.28 42.95 -17.71
C GLY A 30 57.48 42.79 -16.78
N ASP A 31 58.64 43.18 -17.31
CA ASP A 31 59.93 43.19 -16.64
C ASP A 31 60.06 44.45 -15.76
N GLY A 32 60.75 44.36 -14.63
CA GLY A 32 60.90 45.49 -13.70
C GLY A 32 61.54 45.10 -12.39
N GLY A 33 62.87 45.02 -12.40
CA GLY A 33 63.69 44.72 -11.23
C GLY A 33 63.55 45.73 -10.09
N GLY A 34 63.66 45.21 -8.86
CA GLY A 34 63.72 45.96 -7.63
C GLY A 34 64.04 45.02 -6.47
N PHE A 35 65.32 44.68 -6.31
CA PHE A 35 65.80 43.99 -5.11
C PHE A 35 65.68 44.95 -3.92
N SER A 36 64.83 44.60 -2.95
CA SER A 36 64.83 45.20 -1.62
C SER A 36 64.49 44.12 -0.61
N LEU A 37 65.43 43.84 0.29
CA LEU A 37 65.28 42.90 1.40
C LEU A 37 64.81 43.69 2.65
N PRO A 38 63.67 43.31 3.23
CA PRO A 38 63.43 43.57 4.65
C PRO A 38 63.10 42.28 5.42
N LEU A 39 63.87 42.06 6.48
CA LEU A 39 63.56 41.55 7.83
C LEU A 39 62.53 40.40 8.00
N PRO A 40 62.79 39.42 8.91
CA PRO A 40 61.91 38.27 9.12
C PRO A 40 60.57 38.67 9.77
N GLY A 41 59.53 38.75 8.95
CA GLY A 41 58.13 38.85 9.38
C GLY A 41 57.59 37.51 9.86
N LYS A 42 56.83 37.53 10.97
CA LYS A 42 56.10 36.39 11.54
C LYS A 42 55.28 35.67 10.45
N ARG A 43 55.40 34.34 10.40
CA ARG A 43 54.48 33.49 9.65
C ARG A 43 53.16 33.43 10.41
N ASP A 44 52.15 34.14 9.93
CA ASP A 44 50.77 33.85 10.31
C ASP A 44 50.41 32.50 9.68
N THR A 45 50.10 31.53 10.54
CA THR A 45 49.60 30.21 10.15
C THR A 45 48.22 30.41 9.50
N PRO A 46 47.91 29.83 8.33
CA PRO A 46 46.54 29.83 7.84
C PRO A 46 45.69 29.07 8.85
N THR A 47 44.75 29.79 9.47
CA THR A 47 43.73 29.17 10.31
C THR A 47 42.88 28.27 9.40
N PRO A 48 42.65 26.99 9.75
CA PRO A 48 41.75 26.15 8.96
C PRO A 48 40.35 26.78 9.01
N GLU A 49 39.83 27.19 7.86
CA GLU A 49 38.40 27.52 7.72
C GLU A 49 37.61 26.25 8.04
N PHE A 50 36.83 26.30 9.12
CA PHE A 50 35.82 25.30 9.42
C PHE A 50 34.71 25.42 8.37
N THR A 51 34.80 24.66 7.29
CA THR A 51 33.63 24.39 6.45
C THR A 51 32.59 23.71 7.34
N PRO A 52 31.36 24.25 7.49
CA PRO A 52 30.34 23.56 8.26
C PRO A 52 30.12 22.20 7.61
N THR A 53 30.43 21.13 8.36
CA THR A 53 30.05 19.78 7.97
C THR A 53 28.53 19.80 7.78
N PRO A 54 27.98 19.38 6.62
CA PRO A 54 26.54 19.34 6.44
C PRO A 54 25.96 18.47 7.56
N THR A 55 25.03 19.03 8.34
CA THR A 55 24.31 18.30 9.38
C THR A 55 23.79 17.00 8.78
N PRO A 56 24.17 15.82 9.29
CA PRO A 56 23.64 14.56 8.78
C PRO A 56 22.11 14.64 8.84
N LEU A 57 21.44 14.33 7.72
CA LEU A 57 19.99 14.22 7.73
C LEU A 57 19.58 13.23 8.84
N PRO A 58 18.47 13.47 9.57
CA PRO A 58 17.95 12.48 10.52
C PRO A 58 17.80 11.14 9.80
N GLN A 59 18.12 10.02 10.45
CA GLN A 59 18.12 8.72 9.78
C GLN A 59 16.68 8.28 9.42
N PRO A 60 16.43 7.85 8.16
CA PRO A 60 15.10 7.43 7.70
C PRO A 60 14.56 6.20 8.44
N ASP A 61 15.46 5.42 9.05
CA ASP A 61 15.15 4.18 9.76
C ASP A 61 14.09 4.39 10.86
N SER A 62 14.14 5.53 11.55
CA SER A 62 13.17 5.89 12.60
C SER A 62 11.74 6.04 12.06
N VAL A 63 11.58 6.59 10.86
CA VAL A 63 10.27 6.76 10.20
C VAL A 63 9.75 5.43 9.68
N ALA A 64 10.62 4.61 9.09
CA ALA A 64 10.24 3.26 8.63
C ALA A 64 9.77 2.40 9.81
N GLN A 65 10.52 2.37 10.92
CA GLN A 65 10.15 1.62 12.12
C GLN A 65 8.84 2.11 12.75
N ALA A 66 8.65 3.44 12.81
CA ALA A 66 7.40 4.01 13.30
C ALA A 66 6.20 3.59 12.42
N TYR A 67 6.39 3.55 11.09
CA TYR A 67 5.37 3.09 10.17
C TYR A 67 5.07 1.60 10.36
N PHE A 68 6.10 0.75 10.49
CA PHE A 68 5.91 -0.68 10.74
C PHE A 68 5.14 -0.94 12.03
N SER A 69 5.47 -0.24 13.12
CA SER A 69 4.73 -0.38 14.38
C SER A 69 3.27 0.09 14.27
N ALA A 70 3.02 1.15 13.51
CA ALA A 70 1.66 1.63 13.25
C ALA A 70 0.87 0.62 12.37
N LEU A 71 1.55 0.00 11.40
CA LEU A 71 0.99 -1.03 10.53
C LEU A 71 0.57 -2.29 11.30
N GLU A 72 1.43 -2.81 12.19
CA GLU A 72 1.10 -3.94 13.06
C GLU A 72 -0.10 -3.68 13.96
N LYS A 73 -0.25 -2.44 14.44
CA LYS A 73 -1.38 -1.99 15.26
C LYS A 73 -2.61 -1.62 14.43
N THR A 74 -2.51 -1.65 13.11
CA THR A 74 -3.54 -1.16 12.18
C THR A 74 -3.96 0.30 12.45
N ASP A 75 -3.05 1.11 12.99
CA ASP A 75 -3.28 2.53 13.30
C ASP A 75 -3.08 3.38 12.03
N THR A 76 -4.15 3.51 11.26
CA THR A 76 -4.18 4.26 10.00
C THR A 76 -3.92 5.75 10.21
N GLY A 77 -4.29 6.31 11.36
CA GLY A 77 -4.03 7.71 11.71
C GLY A 77 -2.53 7.98 11.88
N ALA A 78 -1.84 7.12 12.65
CA ALA A 78 -0.40 7.21 12.83
C ALA A 78 0.35 6.96 11.52
N MET A 79 -0.06 5.98 10.71
CA MET A 79 0.51 5.74 9.38
C MET A 79 0.37 6.96 8.47
N TYR A 80 -0.83 7.56 8.41
CA TYR A 80 -1.11 8.72 7.56
C TYR A 80 -0.26 9.94 7.94
N ALA A 81 0.00 10.14 9.23
CA ALA A 81 0.83 11.25 9.73
C ALA A 81 2.31 11.14 9.30
N LEU A 82 2.80 9.93 9.03
CA LEU A 82 4.16 9.63 8.59
C LEU A 82 4.37 9.74 7.08
N LEU A 83 3.31 9.99 6.31
CA LEU A 83 3.40 10.11 4.86
C LEU A 83 4.10 11.42 4.44
N THR A 84 4.63 11.40 3.20
CA THR A 84 5.08 12.64 2.55
C THR A 84 3.92 13.58 2.25
N PRO A 85 4.14 14.91 2.21
CA PRO A 85 3.11 15.87 1.81
C PRO A 85 2.51 15.54 0.42
N ASP A 86 3.36 15.11 -0.52
CA ASP A 86 2.93 14.72 -1.87
C ASP A 86 1.94 13.53 -1.83
N SER A 87 2.15 12.56 -0.93
CA SER A 87 1.22 11.44 -0.73
C SER A 87 -0.09 11.89 -0.07
N GLN A 88 -0.02 12.77 0.93
CA GLN A 88 -1.21 13.30 1.60
C GLN A 88 -2.08 14.16 0.67
N GLN A 89 -1.50 14.76 -0.36
CA GLN A 89 -2.26 15.45 -1.42
C GLN A 89 -2.94 14.49 -2.40
N ARG A 90 -2.39 13.27 -2.59
CA ARG A 90 -2.98 12.27 -3.49
C ARG A 90 -4.12 11.48 -2.86
N ILE A 91 -4.09 11.29 -1.53
CA ILE A 91 -5.12 10.54 -0.81
C ILE A 91 -5.48 11.24 0.50
N SER A 92 -6.79 11.38 0.75
CA SER A 92 -7.28 11.93 2.01
C SER A 92 -7.08 10.93 3.16
N ALA A 93 -7.06 11.41 4.41
CA ALA A 93 -6.97 10.52 5.57
C ALA A 93 -8.16 9.53 5.64
N VAL A 94 -9.35 9.96 5.22
CA VAL A 94 -10.57 9.14 5.20
C VAL A 94 -10.47 8.04 4.16
N ASP A 95 -10.03 8.36 2.94
CA ASP A 95 -9.88 7.37 1.86
C ASP A 95 -8.73 6.40 2.15
N PHE A 96 -7.68 6.88 2.80
CA PHE A 96 -6.59 6.04 3.29
C PHE A 96 -7.12 5.00 4.28
N ASP A 97 -7.82 5.43 5.33
CA ASP A 97 -8.43 4.52 6.31
C ASP A 97 -9.39 3.52 5.65
N ALA A 98 -10.25 4.00 4.76
CA ALA A 98 -11.18 3.16 4.01
C ALA A 98 -10.46 2.10 3.16
N THR A 99 -9.35 2.46 2.51
CA THR A 99 -8.53 1.53 1.71
C THR A 99 -7.96 0.42 2.58
N TYR A 100 -7.39 0.76 3.75
CA TYR A 100 -6.87 -0.23 4.69
C TYR A 100 -7.96 -1.16 5.22
N ARG A 101 -9.08 -0.60 5.68
CA ARG A 101 -10.21 -1.39 6.18
C ARG A 101 -10.79 -2.30 5.12
N HIS A 102 -10.92 -1.81 3.89
CA HIS A 102 -11.39 -2.61 2.77
C HIS A 102 -10.50 -3.83 2.57
N VAL A 103 -9.19 -3.62 2.43
CA VAL A 103 -8.24 -4.73 2.23
C VAL A 103 -8.29 -5.72 3.40
N LEU A 104 -8.19 -5.25 4.64
CA LEU A 104 -8.23 -6.09 5.84
C LEU A 104 -9.50 -6.95 5.93
N ASN A 105 -10.65 -6.38 5.55
CA ASN A 105 -11.92 -7.12 5.53
C ASN A 105 -11.94 -8.16 4.41
N GLN A 106 -11.50 -7.82 3.20
CA GLN A 106 -11.49 -8.74 2.06
C GLN A 106 -10.48 -9.88 2.23
N THR A 107 -9.36 -9.64 2.91
CA THR A 107 -8.41 -10.71 3.30
C THR A 107 -8.83 -11.44 4.57
N THR A 108 -9.88 -11.02 5.26
CA THR A 108 -10.29 -11.56 6.58
C THR A 108 -9.17 -11.52 7.62
N THR A 109 -8.38 -10.44 7.63
CA THR A 109 -7.19 -10.33 8.48
C THR A 109 -7.55 -10.16 9.93
N LEU A 110 -6.95 -10.99 10.77
CA LEU A 110 -7.08 -10.96 12.22
C LEU A 110 -5.92 -10.21 12.87
N SER A 111 -4.71 -10.43 12.35
CA SER A 111 -3.50 -9.74 12.80
C SER A 111 -2.45 -9.66 11.69
N LEU A 112 -1.52 -8.73 11.85
CA LEU A 112 -0.45 -8.46 10.90
C LEU A 112 0.88 -8.37 11.65
N SER A 113 1.89 -9.08 11.16
CA SER A 113 3.26 -9.04 11.70
C SER A 113 4.20 -8.47 10.65
N VAL A 114 5.14 -7.61 11.04
CA VAL A 114 6.08 -6.96 10.13
C VAL A 114 7.52 -7.31 10.49
N THR A 115 8.27 -7.82 9.52
CA THR A 115 9.70 -8.11 9.66
C THR A 115 10.50 -7.16 8.77
N PRO A 116 11.15 -6.14 9.34
CA PRO A 116 12.06 -5.28 8.60
C PRO A 116 13.25 -6.09 8.06
N GLU A 117 13.67 -5.81 6.83
CA GLU A 117 14.83 -6.47 6.23
C GLU A 117 15.97 -5.47 6.03
N THR A 118 16.05 -4.83 4.86
CA THR A 118 17.16 -3.94 4.48
C THR A 118 16.67 -2.53 4.25
N ILE A 119 17.48 -1.54 4.64
CA ILE A 119 17.23 -0.13 4.31
C ILE A 119 18.44 0.42 3.56
N SER A 120 18.21 1.02 2.39
CA SER A 120 19.21 1.70 1.58
C SER A 120 18.88 3.18 1.52
N VAL A 121 19.88 4.04 1.76
CA VAL A 121 19.73 5.50 1.76
C VAL A 121 20.60 6.11 0.69
N GLN A 122 20.01 6.98 -0.12
CA GLN A 122 20.64 7.67 -1.26
C GLN A 122 20.22 9.14 -1.25
N ALA A 123 21.04 9.98 -0.62
CA ALA A 123 20.80 11.43 -0.46
C ALA A 123 19.41 11.74 0.15
N ASP A 124 18.46 12.20 -0.65
CA ASP A 124 17.10 12.59 -0.26
C ASP A 124 16.07 11.47 -0.42
N ARG A 125 16.49 10.26 -0.80
CA ARG A 125 15.65 9.08 -0.97
C ARG A 125 16.15 7.93 -0.11
N ALA A 126 15.24 7.10 0.36
CA ALA A 126 15.57 5.82 0.98
C ALA A 126 14.56 4.76 0.55
N GLN A 127 14.99 3.51 0.61
CA GLN A 127 14.17 2.36 0.28
C GLN A 127 14.32 1.32 1.38
N ALA A 128 13.20 0.91 1.98
CA ALA A 128 13.14 -0.08 3.03
C ALA A 128 12.40 -1.32 2.53
N ASN A 129 13.07 -2.46 2.51
CA ASN A 129 12.45 -3.76 2.24
C ASN A 129 11.98 -4.37 3.56
N PHE A 130 10.80 -4.97 3.53
CA PHE A 130 10.20 -5.64 4.67
C PHE A 130 9.26 -6.75 4.22
N ARG A 131 9.11 -7.75 5.07
CA ARG A 131 8.13 -8.82 4.91
C ARG A 131 6.96 -8.58 5.84
N THR A 132 5.77 -8.94 5.40
CA THR A 132 4.58 -8.96 6.25
C THR A 132 3.97 -10.35 6.25
N VAL A 133 3.56 -10.80 7.44
CA VAL A 133 2.78 -12.04 7.61
C VAL A 133 1.37 -11.65 8.04
N TRP A 134 0.41 -11.99 7.21
CA TRP A 134 -1.02 -11.73 7.41
C TRP A 134 -1.66 -13.00 7.96
N HIS A 135 -2.16 -12.94 9.19
CA HIS A 135 -2.93 -14.04 9.76
C HIS A 135 -4.40 -13.81 9.42
N THR A 136 -4.95 -14.67 8.57
CA THR A 136 -6.33 -14.51 8.06
C THR A 136 -7.27 -15.58 8.64
N GLY A 137 -8.56 -15.25 8.71
CA GLY A 137 -9.59 -16.18 9.16
C GLY A 137 -9.93 -17.27 8.13
N LEU A 138 -9.85 -16.96 6.83
CA LEU A 138 -10.28 -17.89 5.76
C LEU A 138 -9.13 -18.46 4.92
N PHE A 139 -8.00 -17.77 4.80
CA PHE A 139 -6.93 -18.13 3.86
C PHE A 139 -5.66 -18.66 4.54
N GLY A 140 -5.65 -18.79 5.86
CA GLY A 140 -4.47 -19.13 6.63
C GLY A 140 -3.47 -17.99 6.70
N GLU A 141 -2.18 -18.32 6.78
CA GLU A 141 -1.11 -17.32 6.79
C GLU A 141 -0.69 -16.96 5.38
N MET A 142 -0.64 -15.67 5.08
CA MET A 142 -0.19 -15.13 3.80
C MET A 142 1.06 -14.27 4.01
N GLU A 143 2.12 -14.59 3.30
CA GLU A 143 3.36 -13.83 3.34
C GLU A 143 3.55 -12.98 2.08
N THR A 144 3.98 -11.74 2.28
CA THR A 144 4.26 -10.82 1.18
C THR A 144 5.50 -9.98 1.47
N GLU A 145 6.33 -9.79 0.45
CA GLU A 145 7.49 -8.93 0.48
C GLU A 145 7.15 -7.57 -0.12
N HIS A 146 7.65 -6.52 0.52
CA HIS A 146 7.32 -5.15 0.20
C HIS A 146 8.56 -4.29 0.11
N THR A 147 8.44 -3.25 -0.70
CA THR A 147 9.45 -2.21 -0.84
C THR A 147 8.80 -0.86 -0.55
N MET A 148 9.20 -0.24 0.56
CA MET A 148 8.76 1.08 0.97
C MET A 148 9.72 2.15 0.47
N ASN A 149 9.21 3.10 -0.29
CA ASN A 149 9.96 4.28 -0.69
C ASN A 149 9.78 5.39 0.35
N LEU A 150 10.88 5.99 0.80
CA LEU A 150 10.89 7.16 1.67
C LEU A 150 11.57 8.32 0.96
N ARG A 151 11.11 9.54 1.25
CA ARG A 151 11.68 10.77 0.72
C ARG A 151 11.87 11.80 1.81
N PHE A 152 13.00 12.50 1.78
CA PHE A 152 13.24 13.67 2.60
C PHE A 152 12.70 14.92 1.91
N ALA A 153 11.68 15.55 2.49
CA ALA A 153 11.07 16.76 1.97
C ALA A 153 10.61 17.65 3.13
N ALA A 154 10.69 18.97 2.95
CA ALA A 154 10.26 19.95 3.96
C ALA A 154 10.88 19.72 5.36
N GLY A 155 12.15 19.29 5.41
CA GLY A 155 12.89 19.09 6.66
C GLY A 155 12.58 17.79 7.41
N ARG A 156 11.77 16.88 6.83
CA ARG A 156 11.46 15.58 7.44
C ARG A 156 11.49 14.45 6.41
N TRP A 157 11.78 13.24 6.88
CA TRP A 157 11.50 12.02 6.12
C TRP A 157 10.01 11.71 6.17
N GLY A 158 9.47 11.22 5.05
CA GLY A 158 8.12 10.69 4.99
C GLY A 158 8.04 9.49 4.06
N VAL A 159 7.03 8.66 4.28
CA VAL A 159 6.71 7.51 3.44
C VAL A 159 6.03 7.99 2.17
N VAL A 160 6.54 7.56 1.01
CA VAL A 160 5.87 7.73 -0.28
C VAL A 160 4.85 6.61 -0.39
N TRP A 161 3.60 6.94 -0.06
CA TRP A 161 2.52 5.97 -0.06
C TRP A 161 2.04 5.61 -1.46
N GLU A 162 1.85 4.31 -1.66
CA GLU A 162 1.19 3.68 -2.79
C GLU A 162 0.37 2.48 -2.29
N PRO A 163 -0.71 2.06 -2.97
CA PRO A 163 -1.53 0.94 -2.52
C PRO A 163 -0.74 -0.39 -2.44
N MET A 164 0.34 -0.50 -3.23
CA MET A 164 1.27 -1.64 -3.20
C MET A 164 1.98 -1.82 -1.85
N LEU A 165 1.99 -0.81 -0.96
CA LEU A 165 2.52 -0.95 0.40
C LEU A 165 1.62 -1.77 1.33
N LEU A 166 0.33 -1.90 0.99
CA LEU A 166 -0.58 -2.77 1.72
C LEU A 166 -0.44 -4.20 1.21
N MET A 167 -0.44 -4.37 -0.10
CA MET A 167 -0.27 -5.67 -0.73
C MET A 167 0.35 -5.46 -2.12
N PRO A 168 1.42 -6.17 -2.52
CA PRO A 168 2.17 -5.83 -3.74
C PRO A 168 1.35 -5.92 -5.02
N GLN A 169 0.27 -6.72 -5.02
CA GLN A 169 -0.63 -6.91 -6.14
C GLN A 169 -1.68 -5.79 -6.27
N LEU A 170 -1.84 -4.93 -5.27
CA LEU A 170 -2.73 -3.76 -5.30
C LEU A 170 -2.04 -2.60 -6.02
N GLY A 171 -2.01 -2.66 -7.34
CA GLY A 171 -1.72 -1.49 -8.16
C GLY A 171 -2.84 -0.44 -8.09
N TYR A 172 -2.61 0.75 -8.64
CA TYR A 172 -3.65 1.77 -8.74
C TYR A 172 -4.83 1.30 -9.59
N GLY A 173 -6.05 1.52 -9.12
CA GLY A 173 -7.29 1.12 -9.80
C GLY A 173 -7.63 -0.37 -9.69
N ILE A 174 -6.82 -1.15 -8.97
CA ILE A 174 -7.11 -2.56 -8.66
C ILE A 174 -7.81 -2.61 -7.30
N THR A 175 -8.89 -3.39 -7.23
CA THR A 175 -9.58 -3.67 -5.97
C THR A 175 -9.48 -5.15 -5.63
N LEU A 176 -9.34 -5.43 -4.33
CA LEU A 176 -9.43 -6.79 -3.82
C LEU A 176 -10.89 -7.10 -3.52
N VAL A 177 -11.32 -8.32 -3.88
CA VAL A 177 -12.67 -8.81 -3.57
C VAL A 177 -12.57 -10.26 -3.09
N LEU A 178 -13.16 -10.53 -1.94
CA LEU A 178 -13.44 -11.87 -1.43
C LEU A 178 -14.61 -12.45 -2.24
N ARG A 179 -14.37 -13.59 -2.88
CA ARG A 179 -15.42 -14.38 -3.52
C ARG A 179 -15.62 -15.67 -2.76
N GLU A 180 -16.84 -15.88 -2.29
CA GLU A 180 -17.29 -17.14 -1.74
C GLU A 180 -17.88 -18.00 -2.86
N GLU A 181 -17.39 -19.22 -2.99
CA GLU A 181 -17.96 -20.23 -3.90
C GLU A 181 -18.64 -21.29 -3.05
N PRO A 182 -19.97 -21.19 -2.83
CA PRO A 182 -20.67 -22.14 -2.00
C PRO A 182 -20.64 -23.52 -2.65
N VAL A 183 -20.19 -24.51 -1.88
CA VAL A 183 -20.24 -25.91 -2.28
C VAL A 183 -21.48 -26.57 -1.68
N ALA A 184 -22.12 -27.45 -2.44
CA ALA A 184 -23.26 -28.21 -1.94
C ALA A 184 -22.80 -29.12 -0.78
N ARG A 185 -23.62 -29.18 0.29
CA ARG A 185 -23.36 -30.10 1.40
C ARG A 185 -23.46 -31.54 0.88
N GLY A 186 -22.56 -32.40 1.34
CA GLY A 186 -22.64 -33.83 1.05
C GLY A 186 -23.97 -34.43 1.51
N GLU A 187 -24.54 -35.30 0.68
CA GLU A 187 -25.74 -36.04 1.02
C GLU A 187 -25.40 -37.17 2.00
N ILE A 188 -26.36 -37.49 2.87
CA ILE A 188 -26.25 -38.64 3.78
C ILE A 188 -27.14 -39.74 3.20
N LEU A 189 -26.53 -40.87 2.87
CA LEU A 189 -27.22 -42.04 2.32
C LEU A 189 -27.28 -43.15 3.38
N ALA A 190 -28.36 -43.93 3.35
CA ALA A 190 -28.46 -45.21 4.06
C ALA A 190 -27.56 -46.27 3.39
N ALA A 191 -27.45 -47.44 4.02
CA ALA A 191 -26.61 -48.55 3.51
C ALA A 191 -27.08 -49.12 2.15
N ASP A 192 -28.35 -48.88 1.80
CA ASP A 192 -28.99 -49.24 0.53
C ASP A 192 -29.06 -48.06 -0.45
N GLU A 193 -28.23 -47.03 -0.25
CA GLU A 193 -28.15 -45.80 -1.06
C GLU A 193 -29.41 -44.91 -1.04
N ILE A 194 -30.39 -45.21 -0.17
CA ILE A 194 -31.56 -44.34 -0.02
C ILE A 194 -31.14 -43.02 0.65
N PRO A 195 -31.47 -41.85 0.08
CA PRO A 195 -31.10 -40.58 0.68
C PRO A 195 -31.85 -40.33 1.99
N LEU A 196 -31.10 -40.06 3.06
CA LEU A 196 -31.61 -39.66 4.37
C LEU A 196 -31.56 -38.14 4.57
N ALA A 197 -30.57 -37.48 3.96
CA ALA A 197 -30.48 -36.01 3.94
C ALA A 197 -29.86 -35.54 2.63
N THR A 198 -30.62 -34.75 1.86
CA THR A 198 -30.21 -34.19 0.57
C THR A 198 -30.36 -32.68 0.58
N ASN A 199 -29.80 -32.03 -0.45
CA ASN A 199 -30.03 -30.61 -0.68
C ASN A 199 -31.40 -30.44 -1.36
N GLY A 200 -32.35 -29.85 -0.65
CA GLY A 200 -33.70 -29.59 -1.15
C GLY A 200 -33.93 -28.11 -1.43
N GLN A 201 -34.93 -27.82 -2.26
CA GLN A 201 -35.45 -26.46 -2.41
C GLN A 201 -36.52 -26.21 -1.34
N VAL A 202 -36.45 -25.05 -0.71
CA VAL A 202 -37.46 -24.58 0.26
C VAL A 202 -37.97 -23.22 -0.17
N ILE A 203 -39.25 -22.96 0.08
CA ILE A 203 -39.86 -21.64 -0.14
C ILE A 203 -39.66 -20.83 1.14
N ALA A 204 -38.89 -19.74 1.04
CA ALA A 204 -38.77 -18.76 2.10
C ALA A 204 -39.71 -17.59 1.82
N VAL A 205 -40.55 -17.23 2.80
CA VAL A 205 -41.42 -16.06 2.74
C VAL A 205 -40.82 -14.96 3.61
N GLY A 206 -40.58 -13.80 3.02
CA GLY A 206 -40.06 -12.62 3.70
C GLY A 206 -40.99 -11.42 3.54
N VAL A 207 -40.86 -10.45 4.44
CA VAL A 207 -41.61 -9.19 4.42
C VAL A 207 -40.61 -8.04 4.40
N VAL A 208 -40.83 -7.07 3.51
CA VAL A 208 -40.03 -5.84 3.43
C VAL A 208 -40.80 -4.72 4.13
N PRO A 209 -40.36 -4.25 5.32
CA PRO A 209 -41.14 -3.30 6.13
C PRO A 209 -41.47 -2.00 5.40
N GLY A 210 -40.54 -1.47 4.60
CA GLY A 210 -40.72 -0.23 3.84
C GLY A 210 -41.76 -0.31 2.71
N GLN A 211 -42.21 -1.51 2.35
CA GLN A 211 -43.22 -1.73 1.30
C GLN A 211 -44.59 -2.17 1.85
N LEU A 212 -44.75 -2.24 3.17
CA LEU A 212 -46.03 -2.58 3.79
C LEU A 212 -47.02 -1.42 3.67
N GLN A 213 -48.19 -1.70 3.09
CA GLN A 213 -49.31 -0.74 3.06
C GLN A 213 -50.14 -0.83 4.35
N ASP A 214 -50.66 -2.02 4.64
CA ASP A 214 -51.33 -2.32 5.90
C ASP A 214 -50.57 -3.43 6.64
N ARG A 215 -49.86 -3.00 7.69
CA ARG A 215 -49.06 -3.89 8.51
C ARG A 215 -49.92 -4.88 9.30
N ALA A 216 -51.05 -4.44 9.85
CA ALA A 216 -51.88 -5.27 10.72
C ALA A 216 -52.58 -6.35 9.90
N GLU A 217 -53.11 -5.99 8.73
CA GLU A 217 -53.72 -6.94 7.79
C GLU A 217 -52.70 -7.97 7.30
N THR A 218 -51.50 -7.52 6.92
CA THR A 218 -50.42 -8.42 6.45
C THR A 218 -50.01 -9.42 7.54
N ILE A 219 -49.82 -8.97 8.79
CA ILE A 219 -49.49 -9.85 9.92
C ILE A 219 -50.61 -10.87 10.15
N SER A 220 -51.87 -10.43 10.13
CA SER A 220 -53.01 -11.32 10.32
C SER A 220 -53.10 -12.38 9.21
N ALA A 221 -52.92 -11.97 7.95
CA ALA A 221 -52.95 -12.88 6.80
C ALA A 221 -51.81 -13.90 6.84
N LEU A 222 -50.59 -13.46 7.14
CA LEU A 222 -49.43 -14.35 7.26
C LEU A 222 -49.56 -15.31 8.45
N SER A 223 -50.11 -14.84 9.57
CA SER A 223 -50.37 -15.68 10.75
C SER A 223 -51.31 -16.84 10.42
N GLN A 224 -52.40 -16.54 9.69
CA GLN A 224 -53.35 -17.56 9.25
C GLN A 224 -52.75 -18.52 8.21
N LEU A 225 -51.99 -18.01 7.24
CA LEU A 225 -51.42 -18.81 6.16
C LEU A 225 -50.30 -19.73 6.64
N LEU A 226 -49.42 -19.23 7.51
CA LEU A 226 -48.23 -19.94 7.97
C LEU A 226 -48.46 -20.69 9.28
N GLY A 227 -49.57 -20.43 9.97
CA GLY A 227 -49.85 -20.99 11.31
C GLY A 227 -48.88 -20.48 12.39
N ILE A 228 -48.24 -19.33 12.16
CA ILE A 228 -47.29 -18.69 13.08
C ILE A 228 -48.03 -17.62 13.88
N ASP A 229 -47.67 -17.44 15.15
CA ASP A 229 -48.29 -16.43 15.99
C ASP A 229 -48.05 -15.01 15.46
N SER A 230 -49.09 -14.17 15.52
CA SER A 230 -49.04 -12.79 15.03
C SER A 230 -48.00 -11.92 15.74
N ALA A 231 -47.76 -12.14 17.04
CA ALA A 231 -46.73 -11.42 17.79
C ALA A 231 -45.33 -11.87 17.36
N GLU A 232 -45.14 -13.16 17.05
CA GLU A 232 -43.87 -13.65 16.49
C GLU A 232 -43.60 -13.03 15.11
N ILE A 233 -44.60 -12.97 14.22
CA ILE A 233 -44.46 -12.31 12.91
C ILE A 233 -44.14 -10.82 13.08
N SER A 234 -44.84 -10.12 13.98
CA SER A 234 -44.55 -8.70 14.25
C SER A 234 -43.11 -8.52 14.73
N ALA A 235 -42.65 -9.36 15.66
CA ALA A 235 -41.28 -9.29 16.16
C ALA A 235 -40.23 -9.52 15.06
N LYS A 236 -40.49 -10.45 14.12
CA LYS A 236 -39.63 -10.67 12.95
C LYS A 236 -39.61 -9.45 12.00
N ILE A 237 -40.74 -8.77 11.82
CA ILE A 237 -40.83 -7.55 11.02
C ILE A 237 -40.09 -6.39 11.71
N ASP A 238 -40.22 -6.24 13.03
CA ASP A 238 -39.55 -5.19 13.80
C ASP A 238 -38.03 -5.38 13.85
N ALA A 239 -37.57 -6.63 13.83
CA ALA A 239 -36.15 -6.97 13.79
C ALA A 239 -35.53 -6.86 12.38
N ALA A 240 -36.34 -6.70 11.33
CA ALA A 240 -35.84 -6.53 9.98
C ALA A 240 -35.21 -5.13 9.83
N GLN A 241 -33.99 -5.06 9.30
CA GLN A 241 -33.35 -3.78 9.01
C GLN A 241 -34.21 -3.02 7.98
N PRO A 242 -34.50 -1.73 8.21
CA PRO A 242 -35.06 -0.88 7.15
C PRO A 242 -33.97 -0.70 6.09
N ASP A 243 -34.33 -0.94 4.82
CA ASP A 243 -33.50 -0.56 3.68
C ASP A 243 -33.23 0.96 3.68
#